data_AF-U3J728-F1
#
_entry.id   AF-U3J728-F1
#
_cell.length_a   1.000
_cell.length_b   1.000
_cell.length_c   1.000
_cell.angle_alpha   90.00
_cell.angle_beta   90.00
_cell.angle_gamma   90.00
#
_symmetry.space_group_name_H-M   'P 1'
#
loop_
_entity.id
_entity.type
_entity.pdbx_description
1 polymer ?
#
loop_
_entity_poly.entity_id
_entity_poly.type
_entity_poly.pdbx_seq_one_letter_code
_entity_poly.pdbx_strand_id
1 'polypeptide(L)'
;MARVAAAPPEAGAAPPRPAVVPHGGREKVSAARERRYVLAACPAAPARVNAPRGLFLTALHLVLFYENRLQDHHLVIPSVLQGLRALSMCEVLAPGLAVSVLKAIFQEVHVQSLLQLDRHTVYSIITNFMGTREEELKGLGADFTFGFIQVMDGEKDPRNLLVAFQIVRDLIAKNYALGPFVEELFEVTSCYFPIDFTPPPNDPHGIQREDLILSLRAVLASTPQFAEFLLPLLIEKMDSDLQSAKLDALQTLTACCAIYGQKELQEFLPSLWSSLRREVFQTASEKVEAECLAALHALSACLSRSVLSSDAEDLLDSFLSSILQGSWLGDLPCPEQPGLRVLPGLQASS
;
A
#
# COMPACT_ATOMS: atom_id res chain seq x y z
N MET A 1 -0.21 1.62 -15.17
CA MET A 1 1.07 1.70 -14.43
C MET A 1 1.37 3.16 -14.17
N ALA A 2 1.36 3.57 -12.90
CA ALA A 2 1.76 4.93 -12.52
C ALA A 2 3.29 5.03 -12.55
N ARG A 3 3.83 5.95 -13.33
CA ARG A 3 5.28 6.19 -13.39
C ARG A 3 5.69 7.06 -12.21
N VAL A 4 6.65 6.59 -11.40
CA VAL A 4 7.26 7.40 -10.35
C VAL A 4 8.12 8.47 -11.03
N ALA A 5 7.87 9.74 -10.73
CA ALA A 5 8.59 10.84 -11.36
C ALA A 5 10.04 10.88 -10.86
N ALA A 6 10.97 11.17 -11.78
CA ALA A 6 12.29 11.67 -11.38
C ALA A 6 12.09 13.07 -10.77
N ALA A 7 12.60 13.29 -9.55
CA ALA A 7 12.49 14.59 -8.89
C ALA A 7 13.15 15.68 -9.75
N PRO A 8 12.47 16.80 -10.09
CA PRO A 8 13.11 17.88 -10.81
C PRO A 8 14.13 18.59 -9.90
N PRO A 9 15.24 19.12 -10.45
CA PRO A 9 16.15 19.98 -9.69
C PRO A 9 15.42 21.26 -9.29
N GLU A 10 15.55 21.69 -8.03
CA GLU A 10 14.92 22.92 -7.54
C GLU A 10 15.45 24.14 -8.30
N ALA A 11 14.57 24.82 -9.05
CA ALA A 11 14.86 26.12 -9.65
C ALA A 11 14.13 27.22 -8.86
N GLY A 12 14.90 28.08 -8.19
CA GLY A 12 14.38 29.30 -7.56
C GLY A 12 14.11 30.40 -8.59
N ALA A 13 12.93 31.03 -8.52
CA ALA A 13 12.70 32.49 -8.53
C ALA A 13 11.29 32.88 -9.06
N ALA A 14 10.58 33.60 -8.18
CA ALA A 14 9.52 34.62 -8.34
C ALA A 14 8.38 34.48 -9.39
N PRO A 15 7.10 34.64 -8.98
CA PRO A 15 5.96 34.65 -9.90
C PRO A 15 5.67 36.07 -10.48
N PRO A 16 5.06 36.18 -11.69
CA PRO A 16 4.50 37.45 -12.15
C PRO A 16 3.14 37.73 -11.49
N ARG A 17 2.81 39.02 -11.32
CA ARG A 17 1.60 39.53 -10.67
C ARG A 17 0.31 39.25 -11.48
N PRO A 18 -0.85 39.08 -10.83
CA PRO A 18 -2.11 38.83 -11.53
C PRO A 18 -2.88 40.12 -11.87
N ALA A 19 -3.64 40.05 -12.97
CA ALA A 19 -4.68 41.02 -13.33
C ALA A 19 -6.01 40.68 -12.64
N VAL A 20 -6.72 41.73 -12.22
CA VAL A 20 -8.03 41.74 -11.54
C VAL A 20 -9.16 41.74 -12.58
N VAL A 21 -10.33 41.09 -12.35
CA VAL A 21 -11.72 41.62 -12.09
C VAL A 21 -12.75 40.44 -11.96
N PRO A 22 -14.07 40.58 -11.63
CA PRO A 22 -14.61 40.05 -10.37
C PRO A 22 -15.93 39.20 -10.46
N HIS A 23 -16.34 38.72 -9.27
CA HIS A 23 -17.69 38.46 -8.74
C HIS A 23 -18.66 37.43 -9.34
N GLY A 24 -19.14 36.55 -8.44
CA GLY A 24 -20.45 35.91 -8.48
C GLY A 24 -20.68 35.08 -7.21
N GLY A 25 -21.45 35.61 -6.26
CA GLY A 25 -21.75 34.94 -4.99
C GLY A 25 -22.87 33.90 -5.09
N ARG A 26 -22.85 32.91 -4.19
CA ARG A 26 -24.02 32.14 -3.73
C ARG A 26 -23.78 31.55 -2.33
N GLU A 27 -24.89 31.45 -1.61
CA GLU A 27 -25.03 31.41 -0.15
C GLU A 27 -24.54 30.13 0.53
N LYS A 28 -23.87 30.29 1.68
CA LYS A 28 -23.49 29.23 2.62
C LYS A 28 -24.54 29.11 3.73
N VAL A 29 -25.43 28.13 3.63
CA VAL A 29 -26.26 27.68 4.77
C VAL A 29 -26.10 26.17 4.92
N SER A 30 -24.98 25.75 5.53
CA SER A 30 -24.80 24.36 6.01
C SER A 30 -23.70 24.26 7.09
N ALA A 31 -22.63 25.05 6.97
CA ALA A 31 -21.46 25.00 7.86
C ALA A 31 -21.69 25.44 9.32
N ALA A 32 -22.81 26.10 9.64
CA ALA A 32 -23.10 26.55 11.01
C ALA A 32 -23.51 25.39 11.94
N ARG A 33 -24.00 24.28 11.39
CA ARG A 33 -24.55 23.17 12.17
C ARG A 33 -23.47 22.23 12.71
N GLU A 34 -22.35 22.06 11.99
CA GLU A 34 -21.19 21.27 12.43
C GLU A 34 -20.34 21.96 13.50
N ARG A 35 -20.22 23.30 13.46
CA ARG A 35 -19.46 24.08 14.45
C ARG A 35 -19.96 23.95 15.89
N ARG A 36 -21.24 23.57 16.09
CA ARG A 36 -21.81 23.32 17.43
C ARG A 36 -21.40 21.97 18.01
N TYR A 37 -21.03 20.98 17.19
CA TYR A 37 -20.67 19.65 17.69
C TYR A 37 -19.26 19.61 18.30
N VAL A 38 -18.31 20.40 17.78
CA VAL A 38 -16.92 20.46 18.31
C VAL A 38 -16.89 21.00 19.76
N LEU A 39 -17.84 21.86 20.13
CA LEU A 39 -17.96 22.40 21.50
C LEU A 39 -18.68 21.45 22.48
N ALA A 40 -19.43 20.46 21.99
CA ALA A 40 -20.32 19.63 22.82
C ALA A 40 -19.70 18.32 23.31
N ALA A 41 -18.62 17.84 22.67
CA ALA A 41 -17.94 16.60 23.05
C ALA A 41 -16.72 16.89 23.93
N CYS A 42 -16.96 17.31 25.18
CA CYS A 42 -15.90 17.44 26.19
C CYS A 42 -16.24 16.62 27.44
N PRO A 43 -16.07 15.29 27.43
CA PRO A 43 -15.89 14.54 28.66
C PRO A 43 -14.44 14.73 29.14
N ALA A 44 -14.27 14.91 30.45
CA ALA A 44 -13.04 15.23 31.17
C ALA A 44 -11.73 14.74 30.51
N ALA A 45 -10.83 15.69 30.20
CA ALA A 45 -9.48 15.39 29.69
C ALA A 45 -8.68 14.55 30.70
N PRO A 46 -7.90 13.55 30.25
CA PRO A 46 -7.01 12.80 31.13
C PRO A 46 -5.89 13.72 31.64
N ALA A 47 -5.64 13.63 32.95
CA ALA A 47 -4.62 14.39 33.64
C ALA A 47 -3.21 13.97 33.18
N ARG A 48 -2.54 14.76 32.34
CA ARG A 48 -1.06 14.71 32.23
C ARG A 48 -0.32 15.87 31.56
N VAL A 49 -0.97 16.97 31.18
CA VAL A 49 -0.24 18.16 30.67
C VAL A 49 -0.67 19.40 31.45
N ASN A 50 0.25 19.93 32.26
CA ASN A 50 0.06 21.14 33.06
C ASN A 50 0.22 22.40 32.19
N ALA A 51 -0.48 22.44 31.04
CA ALA A 51 -0.42 23.59 30.15
C ALA A 51 -1.42 24.66 30.61
N PRO A 52 -1.04 25.95 30.58
CA PRO A 52 -1.94 27.02 30.97
C PRO A 52 -3.17 27.05 30.06
N ARG A 53 -4.37 27.23 30.63
CA ARG A 53 -5.65 27.28 29.88
C ARG A 53 -5.60 28.26 28.68
N GLY A 54 -4.80 29.32 28.76
CA GLY A 54 -4.61 30.27 27.66
C GLY A 54 -3.93 29.68 26.41
N LEU A 55 -3.07 28.67 26.57
CA LEU A 55 -2.37 28.03 25.46
C LEU A 55 -3.34 27.17 24.62
N PHE A 56 -4.21 26.41 25.26
CA PHE A 56 -5.28 25.64 24.58
C PHE A 56 -6.20 26.55 23.77
N LEU A 57 -6.62 27.68 24.35
CA LEU A 57 -7.50 28.63 23.68
C LEU A 57 -6.81 29.28 22.47
N THR A 58 -5.51 29.54 22.57
CA THR A 58 -4.72 30.09 21.46
C THR A 58 -4.60 29.08 20.32
N ALA A 59 -4.27 27.83 20.62
CA ALA A 59 -4.18 26.76 19.62
C ALA A 59 -5.52 26.55 18.89
N LEU A 60 -6.64 26.56 19.64
CA LEU A 60 -7.98 26.49 19.06
C LEU A 60 -8.24 27.61 18.05
N HIS A 61 -7.99 28.86 18.43
CA HIS A 61 -8.23 30.00 17.53
C HIS A 61 -7.34 29.95 16.29
N LEU A 62 -6.09 29.51 16.42
CA LEU A 62 -5.18 29.34 15.29
C LEU A 62 -5.67 28.26 14.34
N VAL A 63 -6.09 27.09 14.84
CA VAL A 63 -6.65 26.02 14.01
C VAL A 63 -7.86 26.53 13.23
N LEU A 64 -8.84 27.12 13.91
CA LEU A 64 -10.05 27.64 13.25
C LEU A 64 -9.74 28.73 12.22
N PHE A 65 -8.74 29.57 12.49
CA PHE A 65 -8.27 30.57 11.53
C PHE A 65 -7.67 29.89 10.29
N TYR A 66 -6.73 28.97 10.45
CA TYR A 66 -6.08 28.30 9.32
C TYR A 66 -7.07 27.44 8.51
N GLU A 67 -7.98 26.71 9.17
CA GLU A 67 -9.06 25.97 8.49
C GLU A 67 -9.91 26.91 7.62
N ASN A 68 -10.27 28.09 8.14
CA ASN A 68 -11.02 29.06 7.34
C ASN A 68 -10.23 29.61 6.15
N ARG A 69 -8.91 29.74 6.28
CA ARG A 69 -8.02 30.19 5.21
C ARG A 69 -7.72 29.11 4.16
N LEU A 70 -7.98 27.83 4.42
CA LEU A 70 -7.91 26.77 3.40
C LEU A 70 -8.92 27.00 2.26
N GLN A 71 -10.00 27.74 2.54
CA GLN A 71 -11.04 28.08 1.56
C GLN A 71 -10.70 29.33 0.72
N ASP A 72 -9.56 29.97 0.98
CA ASP A 72 -9.13 31.15 0.23
C ASP A 72 -8.47 30.76 -1.11
N HIS A 73 -7.90 31.75 -1.80
CA HIS A 73 -7.23 31.56 -3.08
C HIS A 73 -6.10 30.52 -3.00
N HIS A 74 -5.96 29.68 -4.04
CA HIS A 74 -5.02 28.55 -4.07
C HIS A 74 -3.54 28.92 -3.78
N LEU A 75 -3.15 30.16 -4.04
CA LEU A 75 -1.80 30.68 -3.74
C LEU A 75 -1.53 30.84 -2.24
N VAL A 76 -2.57 30.90 -1.40
CA VAL A 76 -2.47 31.06 0.06
C VAL A 76 -2.36 29.70 0.75
N ILE A 77 -2.96 28.66 0.16
CA ILE A 77 -3.04 27.30 0.71
C ILE A 77 -1.67 26.75 1.15
N PRO A 78 -0.57 26.87 0.39
CA PRO A 78 0.76 26.41 0.83
C PRO A 78 1.19 26.98 2.20
N SER A 79 1.00 28.28 2.40
CA SER A 79 1.36 28.94 3.67
C SER A 79 0.45 28.51 4.83
N VAL A 80 -0.83 28.25 4.53
CA VAL A 80 -1.81 27.74 5.49
C VAL A 80 -1.43 26.33 5.94
N LEU A 81 -1.03 25.47 5.01
CA LEU A 81 -0.56 24.10 5.29
C LEU A 81 0.69 24.10 6.16
N GLN A 82 1.65 25.01 5.96
CA GLN A 82 2.81 25.13 6.87
C GLN A 82 2.39 25.49 8.31
N GLY A 83 1.42 26.39 8.46
CA GLY A 83 0.84 26.73 9.76
C GLY A 83 0.16 25.54 10.43
N LEU A 84 -0.66 24.80 9.68
CA LEU A 84 -1.30 23.57 10.17
C LEU A 84 -0.29 22.47 10.50
N ARG A 85 0.81 22.36 9.74
CA ARG A 85 1.93 21.47 10.07
C ARG A 85 2.55 21.82 11.41
N ALA A 86 2.85 23.09 11.67
CA ALA A 86 3.36 23.51 12.97
C ALA A 86 2.37 23.18 14.11
N LEU A 87 1.06 23.42 13.89
CA LEU A 87 0.02 23.08 14.86
C LEU A 87 -0.14 21.56 15.08
N SER A 88 0.10 20.74 14.05
CA SER A 88 0.03 19.28 14.17
C SER A 88 1.12 18.68 15.07
N MET A 89 2.21 19.42 15.28
CA MET A 89 3.29 19.04 16.20
C MET A 89 3.03 19.54 17.64
N CYS A 90 1.96 20.29 17.87
CA CYS A 90 1.63 20.82 19.19
C CYS A 90 1.08 19.73 20.11
N GLU A 91 1.78 19.45 21.21
CA GLU A 91 1.34 18.49 22.22
C GLU A 91 0.05 18.94 22.95
N VAL A 92 -0.20 20.24 22.98
CA VAL A 92 -1.29 20.88 23.75
C VAL A 92 -2.50 21.20 22.86
N LEU A 93 -2.78 20.32 21.90
CA LEU A 93 -3.97 20.45 21.05
C LEU A 93 -5.21 19.91 21.79
N ALA A 94 -6.30 20.68 21.77
CA ALA A 94 -7.57 20.25 22.36
C ALA A 94 -8.13 19.02 21.61
N PRO A 95 -8.76 18.06 22.32
CA PRO A 95 -9.37 16.90 21.68
C PRO A 95 -10.38 17.31 20.60
N GLY A 96 -10.41 16.55 19.50
CA GLY A 96 -11.27 16.78 18.34
C GLY A 96 -10.68 17.75 17.30
N LEU A 97 -9.69 18.58 17.66
CA LEU A 97 -9.07 19.49 16.68
C LEU A 97 -8.20 18.78 15.66
N ALA A 98 -7.51 17.69 16.03
CA ALA A 98 -6.75 16.89 15.05
C ALA A 98 -7.68 16.33 13.95
N VAL A 99 -8.83 15.82 14.38
CA VAL A 99 -9.90 15.34 13.50
C VAL A 99 -10.47 16.46 12.64
N SER A 100 -10.75 17.63 13.23
CA SER A 100 -11.24 18.82 12.51
C SER A 100 -10.28 19.23 11.40
N VAL A 101 -8.98 19.34 11.71
CA VAL A 101 -7.95 19.74 10.74
C VAL A 101 -7.87 18.76 9.58
N LEU A 102 -7.85 17.46 9.84
CA LEU A 102 -7.78 16.45 8.79
C LEU A 102 -9.01 16.46 7.88
N LYS A 103 -10.22 16.57 8.46
CA LYS A 103 -11.45 16.73 7.69
C LYS A 103 -11.42 17.97 6.80
N ALA A 104 -10.97 19.11 7.34
CA ALA A 104 -10.86 20.35 6.57
C ALA A 104 -9.86 20.22 5.41
N ILE A 105 -8.72 19.56 5.63
CA ILE A 105 -7.72 19.29 4.58
C ILE A 105 -8.32 18.40 3.49
N PHE A 106 -8.93 17.26 3.86
CA PHE A 106 -9.49 16.32 2.88
C PHE A 106 -10.63 16.93 2.06
N GLN A 107 -11.40 17.84 2.65
CA GLN A 107 -12.54 18.48 1.99
C GLN A 107 -12.15 19.66 1.09
N GLU A 108 -11.19 20.48 1.51
CA GLU A 108 -10.93 21.78 0.88
C GLU A 108 -9.67 21.77 -0.01
N VAL A 109 -8.75 20.81 0.18
CA VAL A 109 -7.44 20.80 -0.49
C VAL A 109 -7.37 19.70 -1.55
N HIS A 110 -7.30 20.12 -2.82
CA HIS A 110 -6.98 19.21 -3.92
C HIS A 110 -5.47 18.96 -4.00
N VAL A 111 -5.00 17.92 -3.29
CA VAL A 111 -3.56 17.63 -3.07
C VAL A 111 -2.77 17.49 -4.37
N GLN A 112 -3.35 16.88 -5.39
CA GLN A 112 -2.70 16.64 -6.69
C GLN A 112 -2.34 17.94 -7.42
N SER A 113 -3.02 19.06 -7.10
CA SER A 113 -2.69 20.38 -7.68
C SER A 113 -1.56 21.11 -6.96
N LEU A 114 -1.13 20.63 -5.79
CA LEU A 114 -0.08 21.25 -5.00
C LEU A 114 1.31 20.93 -5.56
N LEU A 115 2.27 21.80 -5.27
CA LEU A 115 3.68 21.53 -5.50
C LEU A 115 4.16 20.38 -4.60
N GLN A 116 5.25 19.73 -5.00
CA GLN A 116 5.76 18.54 -4.32
C GLN A 116 6.00 18.76 -2.81
N LEU A 117 6.61 19.89 -2.44
CA LEU A 117 6.92 20.22 -1.04
C LEU A 117 5.65 20.48 -0.21
N ASP A 118 4.61 21.02 -0.84
CA ASP A 118 3.33 21.28 -0.20
C ASP A 118 2.55 19.97 0.00
N ARG A 119 2.62 19.02 -0.95
CA ARG A 119 2.11 17.65 -0.76
C ARG A 119 2.84 16.94 0.39
N HIS A 120 4.16 17.07 0.46
CA HIS A 120 4.96 16.54 1.58
C HIS A 120 4.48 17.09 2.93
N THR A 121 4.09 18.37 2.96
CA THR A 121 3.56 19.04 4.16
C THR A 121 2.22 18.42 4.59
N VAL A 122 1.34 18.07 3.64
CA VAL A 122 0.10 17.34 3.93
C VAL A 122 0.38 15.97 4.55
N TYR A 123 1.26 15.16 3.95
CA TYR A 123 1.65 13.86 4.52
C TYR A 123 2.30 13.99 5.91
N SER A 124 3.09 15.06 6.12
CA SER A 124 3.67 15.36 7.44
C SER A 124 2.61 15.66 8.50
N ILE A 125 1.56 16.41 8.15
CA ILE A 125 0.43 16.67 9.07
C ILE A 125 -0.25 15.35 9.46
N ILE A 126 -0.53 14.49 8.49
CA ILE A 126 -1.19 13.19 8.71
C ILE A 126 -0.34 12.31 9.63
N THR A 127 0.96 12.15 9.33
CA THR A 127 1.88 11.34 10.14
C THR A 127 2.05 11.88 11.56
N ASN A 128 2.14 13.20 11.74
CA ASN A 128 2.20 13.82 13.08
C ASN A 128 0.97 13.46 13.93
N PHE A 129 -0.24 13.53 13.35
CA PHE A 129 -1.46 13.16 14.06
C PHE A 129 -1.59 11.66 14.28
N MET A 130 -1.18 10.81 13.33
CA MET A 130 -1.13 9.37 13.55
C MET A 130 -0.16 8.96 14.67
N GLY A 131 0.90 9.75 14.91
CA GLY A 131 1.85 9.52 15.99
C GLY A 131 1.36 9.97 17.38
N THR A 132 0.53 11.02 17.44
CA THR A 132 0.18 11.68 18.72
C THR A 132 -1.30 11.58 19.10
N ARG A 133 -2.18 11.28 18.14
CA ARG A 133 -3.66 11.36 18.26
C ARG A 133 -4.36 10.15 17.65
N GLU A 134 -3.71 8.98 17.71
CA GLU A 134 -4.17 7.74 17.08
C GLU A 134 -5.64 7.40 17.40
N GLU A 135 -6.03 7.44 18.67
CA GLU A 135 -7.41 7.15 19.11
C GLU A 135 -8.44 8.11 18.52
N GLU A 136 -8.11 9.41 18.40
CA GLU A 136 -9.00 10.39 17.80
C GLU A 136 -9.19 10.12 16.31
N LEU A 137 -8.10 9.77 15.60
CA LEU A 137 -8.15 9.43 14.18
C LEU A 137 -8.87 8.09 13.95
N LYS A 138 -8.71 7.09 14.83
CA LYS A 138 -9.50 5.84 14.77
C LYS A 138 -10.99 6.10 14.96
N GLY A 139 -11.34 7.10 15.79
CA GLY A 139 -12.72 7.55 15.98
C GLY A 139 -13.41 8.10 14.73
N LEU A 140 -12.66 8.44 13.66
CA LEU A 140 -13.23 8.78 12.36
C LEU A 140 -13.73 7.57 11.58
N GLY A 141 -13.36 6.35 11.98
CA GLY A 141 -13.70 5.14 11.25
C GLY A 141 -13.14 5.15 9.83
N ALA A 142 -13.91 4.59 8.90
CA ALA A 142 -13.48 4.42 7.51
C ALA A 142 -13.34 5.72 6.73
N ASP A 143 -13.95 6.82 7.19
CA ASP A 143 -13.83 8.14 6.55
C ASP A 143 -12.38 8.65 6.54
N PHE A 144 -11.58 8.30 7.56
CA PHE A 144 -10.16 8.64 7.58
C PHE A 144 -9.39 7.90 6.48
N THR A 145 -9.63 6.60 6.33
CA THR A 145 -9.03 5.78 5.28
C THR A 145 -9.41 6.30 3.89
N PHE A 146 -10.70 6.59 3.67
CA PHE A 146 -11.17 7.16 2.41
C PHE A 146 -10.55 8.52 2.09
N GLY A 147 -10.52 9.44 3.07
CA GLY A 147 -9.87 10.73 2.89
C GLY A 147 -8.38 10.59 2.57
N PHE A 148 -7.69 9.65 3.21
CA PHE A 148 -6.28 9.37 2.89
C PHE A 148 -6.07 8.80 1.49
N ILE A 149 -6.93 7.89 1.03
CA ILE A 149 -6.90 7.36 -0.35
C ILE A 149 -6.93 8.53 -1.36
N GLN A 150 -7.84 9.49 -1.15
CA GLN A 150 -7.96 10.67 -2.01
C GLN A 150 -6.72 11.58 -1.97
N VAL A 151 -6.06 11.69 -0.82
CA VAL A 151 -4.81 12.45 -0.68
C VAL A 151 -3.64 11.76 -1.38
N MET A 152 -3.58 10.43 -1.32
CA MET A 152 -2.51 9.63 -1.92
C MET A 152 -2.62 9.52 -3.44
N ASP A 153 -3.83 9.58 -3.99
CA ASP A 153 -4.09 9.34 -5.40
C ASP A 153 -3.17 10.17 -6.32
N GLY A 154 -2.50 9.50 -7.26
CA GLY A 154 -1.66 10.13 -8.26
C GLY A 154 -0.35 10.77 -7.75
N GLU A 155 0.11 10.49 -6.52
CA GLU A 155 1.44 10.93 -6.08
C GLU A 155 2.54 10.28 -6.94
N LYS A 156 3.57 11.05 -7.29
CA LYS A 156 4.66 10.61 -8.18
C LYS A 156 6.03 10.88 -7.61
N ASP A 157 6.16 11.75 -6.62
CA ASP A 157 7.46 12.05 -6.02
C ASP A 157 7.88 10.91 -5.08
N PRO A 158 9.09 10.33 -5.25
CA PRO A 158 9.52 9.17 -4.47
C PRO A 158 9.62 9.45 -2.97
N ARG A 159 9.94 10.70 -2.56
CA ARG A 159 10.02 11.07 -1.14
C ARG A 159 8.63 11.03 -0.50
N ASN A 160 7.63 11.52 -1.22
CA ASN A 160 6.26 11.50 -0.75
C ASN A 160 5.66 10.10 -0.78
N LEU A 161 5.98 9.29 -1.79
CA LEU A 161 5.52 7.90 -1.88
C LEU A 161 5.99 7.05 -0.71
N LEU A 162 7.24 7.19 -0.27
CA LEU A 162 7.72 6.45 0.92
C LEU A 162 6.91 6.79 2.18
N VAL A 163 6.55 8.08 2.36
CA VAL A 163 5.70 8.52 3.47
C VAL A 163 4.27 8.00 3.31
N ALA A 164 3.71 8.06 2.09
CA ALA A 164 2.38 7.56 1.81
C ALA A 164 2.27 6.05 2.07
N PHE A 165 3.26 5.26 1.60
CA PHE A 165 3.34 3.83 1.89
C PHE A 165 3.47 3.56 3.39
N GLN A 166 4.26 4.34 4.13
CA GLN A 166 4.31 4.23 5.59
C GLN A 166 2.93 4.46 6.22
N ILE A 167 2.19 5.48 5.79
CA ILE A 167 0.83 5.75 6.29
C ILE A 167 -0.09 4.55 6.02
N VAL A 168 -0.06 3.95 4.82
CA VAL A 168 -0.87 2.74 4.53
C VAL A 168 -0.49 1.58 5.45
N ARG A 169 0.81 1.34 5.66
CA ARG A 169 1.26 0.30 6.61
C ARG A 169 0.76 0.57 8.02
N ASP A 170 0.78 1.82 8.47
CA ASP A 170 0.30 2.20 9.78
C ASP A 170 -1.22 2.07 9.91
N LEU A 171 -1.99 2.37 8.85
CA LEU A 171 -3.43 2.11 8.81
C LEU A 171 -3.71 0.62 9.11
N ILE A 172 -2.97 -0.26 8.45
CA ILE A 172 -3.16 -1.71 8.56
C ILE A 172 -2.63 -2.24 9.90
N ALA A 173 -1.36 -1.96 10.23
CA ALA A 173 -0.69 -2.50 11.41
C ALA A 173 -1.32 -2.02 12.73
N LYS A 174 -1.88 -0.81 12.75
CA LYS A 174 -2.52 -0.24 13.94
C LYS A 174 -4.03 -0.52 14.00
N ASN A 175 -4.60 -1.29 13.07
CA ASN A 175 -6.02 -1.62 13.02
C ASN A 175 -6.92 -0.39 12.89
N TYR A 176 -6.60 0.52 11.97
CA TYR A 176 -7.57 1.52 11.52
C TYR A 176 -8.71 0.85 10.75
N ALA A 177 -9.90 1.44 10.83
CA ALA A 177 -11.04 0.92 10.08
C ALA A 177 -10.85 1.19 8.58
N LEU A 178 -10.66 0.13 7.80
CA LEU A 178 -10.63 0.22 6.33
C LEU A 178 -12.05 0.35 5.75
N GLY A 179 -13.03 -0.28 6.40
CA GLY A 179 -14.43 -0.23 5.97
C GLY A 179 -14.64 -0.88 4.61
N PRO A 180 -15.50 -0.33 3.74
CA PRO A 180 -15.70 -0.85 2.39
C PRO A 180 -14.53 -0.54 1.44
N PHE A 181 -13.54 0.24 1.87
CA PHE A 181 -12.52 0.83 1.01
C PHE A 181 -11.26 -0.03 0.82
N VAL A 182 -11.36 -1.35 1.03
CA VAL A 182 -10.20 -2.25 0.94
C VAL A 182 -9.70 -2.32 -0.51
N GLU A 183 -10.63 -2.44 -1.46
CA GLU A 183 -10.31 -2.48 -2.89
C GLU A 183 -9.69 -1.16 -3.34
N GLU A 184 -10.27 -0.02 -2.98
CA GLU A 184 -9.76 1.30 -3.34
C GLU A 184 -8.38 1.59 -2.72
N LEU A 185 -8.14 1.14 -1.49
CA LEU A 185 -6.81 1.22 -0.86
C LEU A 185 -5.79 0.33 -1.59
N PHE A 186 -6.23 -0.84 -2.06
CA PHE A 186 -5.39 -1.71 -2.88
C PHE A 186 -5.12 -1.08 -4.25
N GLU A 187 -6.11 -0.50 -4.93
CA GLU A 187 -5.96 0.12 -6.25
C GLU A 187 -4.95 1.29 -6.21
N VAL A 188 -5.11 2.20 -5.24
CA VAL A 188 -4.23 3.38 -5.14
C VAL A 188 -2.77 2.99 -4.83
N THR A 189 -2.53 1.85 -4.19
CA THR A 189 -1.18 1.36 -3.86
C THR A 189 -0.60 0.44 -4.94
N SER A 190 -1.39 -0.48 -5.48
CA SER A 190 -0.95 -1.47 -6.48
C SER A 190 -0.64 -0.85 -7.84
N CYS A 191 -1.17 0.34 -8.15
CA CYS A 191 -0.93 1.03 -9.41
C CYS A 191 0.55 1.36 -9.69
N TYR A 192 1.40 1.33 -8.66
CA TYR A 192 2.84 1.52 -8.71
C TYR A 192 3.63 0.22 -9.01
N PHE A 193 2.97 -0.93 -9.18
CA PHE A 193 3.63 -2.21 -9.42
C PHE A 193 3.76 -2.55 -10.93
N PRO A 194 4.94 -2.99 -11.42
CA PRO A 194 6.24 -2.94 -10.73
C PRO A 194 6.76 -1.49 -10.63
N ILE A 195 7.70 -1.20 -9.73
CA ILE A 195 8.24 0.16 -9.62
C ILE A 195 9.09 0.47 -10.87
N ASP A 196 8.66 1.44 -11.67
CA ASP A 196 9.47 2.09 -12.70
C ASP A 196 10.01 3.42 -12.15
N PHE A 197 11.24 3.38 -11.65
CA PHE A 197 11.95 4.54 -11.11
C PHE A 197 13.43 4.47 -11.46
N THR A 198 13.97 5.58 -11.95
CA THR A 198 15.40 5.79 -12.14
C THR A 198 15.82 7.00 -11.30
N PRO A 199 16.65 6.82 -10.26
CA PRO A 199 17.14 7.92 -9.44
C PRO A 199 17.84 8.99 -10.30
N PRO A 200 17.62 10.30 -10.04
CA PRO A 200 18.38 11.35 -10.70
C PRO A 200 19.89 11.23 -10.41
N PRO A 201 20.76 11.56 -11.37
CA PRO A 201 22.20 11.66 -11.10
C PRO A 201 22.43 12.77 -10.06
N ASN A 202 23.09 12.43 -8.94
CA ASN A 202 23.31 13.28 -7.77
C ASN A 202 22.03 13.62 -6.96
N ASP A 203 21.12 12.67 -6.77
CA ASP A 203 19.99 12.85 -5.85
C ASP A 203 20.51 13.18 -4.42
N PRO A 204 20.26 14.38 -3.88
CA PRO A 204 20.70 14.75 -2.52
C PRO A 204 20.01 13.92 -1.43
N HIS A 205 18.86 13.30 -1.73
CA HIS A 205 18.12 12.45 -0.80
C HIS A 205 18.52 10.98 -0.87
N GLY A 206 19.19 10.56 -1.96
CA GLY A 206 19.74 9.22 -2.12
C GLY A 206 18.70 8.10 -2.26
N ILE A 207 17.43 8.39 -2.61
CA ILE A 207 16.39 7.36 -2.69
C ILE A 207 16.66 6.47 -3.91
N GLN A 208 16.73 5.16 -3.66
CA GLN A 208 16.93 4.14 -4.69
C GLN A 208 15.61 3.51 -5.11
N ARG A 209 15.61 2.88 -6.29
CA ARG A 209 14.49 2.07 -6.77
C ARG A 209 14.12 0.97 -5.77
N GLU A 210 15.10 0.33 -5.17
CA GLU A 210 14.89 -0.74 -4.19
C GLU A 210 14.15 -0.26 -2.94
N ASP A 211 14.38 0.97 -2.48
CA ASP A 211 13.67 1.53 -1.31
C ASP A 211 12.16 1.59 -1.54
N LEU A 212 11.75 1.97 -2.76
CA LEU A 212 10.35 2.03 -3.17
C LEU A 212 9.76 0.63 -3.35
N ILE A 213 10.51 -0.31 -3.96
CA ILE A 213 10.07 -1.71 -4.13
C ILE A 213 9.81 -2.35 -2.77
N LEU A 214 10.76 -2.23 -1.84
CA LEU A 214 10.64 -2.81 -0.50
C LEU A 214 9.50 -2.14 0.29
N SER A 215 9.33 -0.83 0.17
CA SER A 215 8.24 -0.12 0.84
C SER A 215 6.87 -0.54 0.30
N LEU A 216 6.72 -0.64 -1.03
CA LEU A 216 5.49 -1.11 -1.66
C LEU A 216 5.21 -2.57 -1.32
N ARG A 217 6.21 -3.46 -1.35
CA ARG A 217 6.06 -4.86 -0.93
C ARG A 217 5.58 -4.96 0.51
N ALA A 218 6.14 -4.15 1.41
CA ALA A 218 5.72 -4.12 2.80
C ALA A 218 4.29 -3.59 2.98
N VAL A 219 3.74 -2.82 2.04
CA VAL A 219 2.32 -2.44 2.01
C VAL A 219 1.47 -3.61 1.50
N LEU A 220 1.79 -4.12 0.31
CA LEU A 220 0.99 -5.14 -0.37
C LEU A 220 0.93 -6.45 0.42
N ALA A 221 2.00 -6.81 1.13
CA ALA A 221 2.09 -8.01 1.96
C ALA A 221 1.76 -7.75 3.46
N SER A 222 1.06 -6.65 3.81
CA SER A 222 0.74 -6.33 5.21
C SER A 222 -0.61 -6.85 5.70
N THR A 223 -1.50 -7.30 4.82
CA THR A 223 -2.83 -7.78 5.20
C THR A 223 -3.32 -8.90 4.27
N PRO A 224 -3.93 -9.98 4.81
CA PRO A 224 -4.63 -10.98 4.00
C PRO A 224 -5.84 -10.44 3.23
N GLN A 225 -6.38 -9.28 3.63
CA GLN A 225 -7.51 -8.63 2.95
C GLN A 225 -7.18 -8.22 1.51
N PHE A 226 -5.90 -8.13 1.14
CA PHE A 226 -5.49 -7.86 -0.23
C PHE A 226 -5.35 -9.13 -1.08
N ALA A 227 -5.53 -10.33 -0.54
CA ALA A 227 -5.24 -11.57 -1.25
C ALA A 227 -6.01 -11.73 -2.55
N GLU A 228 -7.33 -11.46 -2.54
CA GLU A 228 -8.20 -11.60 -3.71
C GLU A 228 -7.82 -10.66 -4.87
N PHE A 229 -7.15 -9.54 -4.58
CA PHE A 229 -6.71 -8.57 -5.58
C PHE A 229 -5.23 -8.74 -5.96
N LEU A 230 -4.38 -9.01 -4.96
CA LEU A 230 -2.94 -9.10 -5.12
C LEU A 230 -2.52 -10.39 -5.83
N LEU A 231 -3.10 -11.54 -5.50
CA LEU A 231 -2.69 -12.81 -6.11
C LEU A 231 -2.91 -12.82 -7.64
N PRO A 232 -4.06 -12.36 -8.18
CA PRO A 232 -4.22 -12.16 -9.62
C PRO A 232 -3.16 -11.25 -10.25
N LEU A 233 -2.86 -10.11 -9.59
CA LEU A 233 -1.83 -9.18 -10.06
C LEU A 233 -0.45 -9.86 -10.12
N LEU A 234 -0.06 -10.60 -9.08
CA LEU A 234 1.24 -11.28 -9.04
C LEU A 234 1.33 -12.35 -10.14
N ILE A 235 0.26 -13.12 -10.37
CA ILE A 235 0.18 -14.10 -11.47
C ILE A 235 0.39 -13.40 -12.82
N GLU A 236 -0.33 -12.31 -13.08
CA GLU A 236 -0.18 -11.52 -14.32
C GLU A 236 1.28 -11.06 -14.52
N LYS A 237 1.94 -10.61 -13.44
CA LYS A 237 3.33 -10.12 -13.53
C LYS A 237 4.36 -11.25 -13.69
N MET A 238 4.15 -12.42 -13.06
CA MET A 238 4.98 -13.60 -13.30
C MET A 238 4.86 -14.10 -14.76
N ASP A 239 3.70 -13.94 -15.36
CA ASP A 239 3.40 -14.36 -16.74
C ASP A 239 3.87 -13.36 -17.81
N SER A 240 4.27 -12.15 -17.42
CA SER A 240 4.77 -11.10 -18.33
C SER A 240 6.21 -11.35 -18.78
N ASP A 241 6.66 -10.82 -19.91
CA ASP A 241 8.05 -10.98 -20.38
C ASP A 241 9.09 -10.15 -19.59
N LEU A 242 8.65 -9.24 -18.72
CA LEU A 242 9.55 -8.32 -18.03
C LEU A 242 10.19 -9.00 -16.80
N GLN A 243 11.45 -9.40 -16.94
CA GLN A 243 12.20 -10.11 -15.90
C GLN A 243 12.18 -9.41 -14.52
N SER A 244 12.31 -8.08 -14.48
CA SER A 244 12.24 -7.35 -13.20
C SER A 244 10.86 -7.45 -12.55
N ALA A 245 9.79 -7.45 -13.34
CA ALA A 245 8.44 -7.62 -12.83
C ALA A 245 8.21 -9.03 -12.28
N LYS A 246 8.78 -10.05 -12.93
CA LYS A 246 8.76 -11.44 -12.43
C LYS A 246 9.44 -11.55 -11.07
N LEU A 247 10.64 -10.99 -10.93
CA LEU A 247 11.39 -10.99 -9.66
C LEU A 247 10.60 -10.29 -8.55
N ASP A 248 10.10 -9.08 -8.83
CA ASP A 248 9.30 -8.32 -7.87
C ASP A 248 8.04 -9.11 -7.46
N ALA A 249 7.40 -9.80 -8.40
CA ALA A 249 6.19 -10.59 -8.13
C ALA A 249 6.47 -11.82 -7.25
N LEU A 250 7.54 -12.57 -7.55
CA LEU A 250 7.95 -13.75 -6.79
C LEU A 250 8.38 -13.41 -5.37
N GLN A 251 9.15 -12.34 -5.21
CA GLN A 251 9.58 -11.86 -3.90
C GLN A 251 8.40 -11.33 -3.08
N THR A 252 7.42 -10.69 -3.73
CA THR A 252 6.20 -10.23 -3.07
C THR A 252 5.31 -11.40 -2.68
N LEU A 253 5.15 -12.41 -3.54
CA LEU A 253 4.42 -13.65 -3.22
C LEU A 253 5.03 -14.34 -1.99
N THR A 254 6.36 -14.47 -1.95
CA THR A 254 7.08 -15.03 -0.81
C THR A 254 6.81 -14.25 0.48
N ALA A 255 6.78 -12.91 0.42
CA ALA A 255 6.42 -12.08 1.56
C ALA A 255 4.96 -12.29 2.01
N CYS A 256 4.01 -12.41 1.08
CA CYS A 256 2.61 -12.69 1.39
C CYS A 256 2.42 -14.06 2.08
N CYS A 257 3.18 -15.09 1.68
CA CYS A 257 3.15 -16.41 2.31
C CYS A 257 3.57 -16.42 3.80
N ALA A 258 4.14 -15.32 4.32
CA ALA A 258 4.41 -15.17 5.75
C ALA A 258 3.14 -14.87 6.57
N ILE A 259 2.11 -14.29 5.95
CA ILE A 259 0.88 -13.85 6.63
C ILE A 259 -0.42 -14.46 6.08
N TYR A 260 -0.39 -15.03 4.87
CA TYR A 260 -1.55 -15.71 4.29
C TYR A 260 -1.74 -17.11 4.87
N GLY A 261 -2.94 -17.67 4.70
CA GLY A 261 -3.27 -19.04 5.02
C GLY A 261 -3.86 -19.80 3.82
N GLN A 262 -4.43 -20.97 4.11
CA GLN A 262 -5.08 -21.81 3.10
C GLN A 262 -6.26 -21.11 2.43
N LYS A 263 -7.07 -20.39 3.20
CA LYS A 263 -8.28 -19.71 2.73
C LYS A 263 -7.98 -18.74 1.59
N GLU A 264 -6.95 -17.90 1.76
CA GLU A 264 -6.59 -16.88 0.78
C GLU A 264 -5.96 -17.48 -0.48
N LEU A 265 -5.23 -18.58 -0.35
CA LEU A 265 -4.48 -19.19 -1.45
C LEU A 265 -5.31 -20.17 -2.28
N GLN A 266 -6.34 -20.81 -1.68
CA GLN A 266 -7.04 -21.96 -2.26
C GLN A 266 -7.49 -21.74 -3.71
N GLU A 267 -8.16 -20.63 -3.99
CA GLU A 267 -8.71 -20.34 -5.33
C GLU A 267 -7.61 -20.09 -6.38
N PHE A 268 -6.48 -19.52 -5.96
CA PHE A 268 -5.40 -19.11 -6.86
C PHE A 268 -4.28 -20.14 -6.98
N LEU A 269 -4.25 -21.16 -6.12
CA LEU A 269 -3.17 -22.13 -6.02
C LEU A 269 -2.87 -22.87 -7.34
N PRO A 270 -3.87 -23.31 -8.14
CA PRO A 270 -3.60 -23.94 -9.43
C PRO A 270 -2.90 -23.01 -10.43
N SER A 271 -3.34 -21.74 -10.49
CA SER A 271 -2.75 -20.72 -11.37
C SER A 271 -1.35 -20.34 -10.91
N LEU A 272 -1.14 -20.16 -9.60
CA LEU A 272 0.19 -19.93 -9.01
C LEU A 272 1.16 -21.07 -9.36
N TRP A 273 0.72 -22.33 -9.22
CA TRP A 273 1.54 -23.48 -9.60
C TRP A 273 1.90 -23.47 -11.09
N SER A 274 0.93 -23.22 -11.95
CA SER A 274 1.14 -23.15 -13.40
C SER A 274 2.22 -22.10 -13.76
N SER A 275 2.10 -20.89 -13.21
CA SER A 275 3.07 -19.81 -13.43
C SER A 275 4.46 -20.16 -12.89
N LEU A 276 4.56 -20.67 -11.65
CA LEU A 276 5.82 -21.07 -11.04
C LEU A 276 6.51 -22.20 -11.82
N ARG A 277 5.75 -23.23 -12.19
CA ARG A 277 6.26 -24.36 -12.98
C ARG A 277 6.83 -23.87 -14.31
N ARG A 278 6.08 -23.03 -15.03
CA ARG A 278 6.53 -22.47 -16.31
C ARG A 278 7.87 -21.75 -16.15
N GLU A 279 8.00 -20.87 -15.16
CA GLU A 279 9.23 -20.12 -14.94
C GLU A 279 10.41 -21.01 -14.55
N VAL A 280 10.22 -22.01 -13.68
CA VAL A 280 11.29 -22.96 -13.30
C VAL A 280 11.84 -23.71 -14.51
N PHE A 281 11.01 -24.08 -15.48
CA PHE A 281 11.47 -24.83 -16.66
C PHE A 281 11.94 -23.95 -17.83
N GLN A 282 11.44 -22.73 -17.96
CA GLN A 282 11.66 -21.89 -19.15
C GLN A 282 12.62 -20.72 -18.92
N THR A 283 12.84 -20.31 -17.67
CA THR A 283 13.68 -19.15 -17.41
C THR A 283 15.16 -19.44 -17.69
N ALA A 284 15.83 -18.51 -18.37
CA ALA A 284 17.29 -18.53 -18.51
C ALA A 284 17.99 -17.77 -17.37
N SER A 285 17.23 -17.15 -16.47
CA SER A 285 17.76 -16.33 -15.38
C SER A 285 17.81 -17.12 -14.08
N GLU A 286 19.01 -17.48 -13.64
CA GLU A 286 19.26 -18.13 -12.33
C GLU A 286 18.59 -17.37 -11.16
N LYS A 287 18.53 -16.04 -11.23
CA LYS A 287 17.83 -15.24 -10.21
C LYS A 287 16.32 -15.49 -10.16
N VAL A 288 15.69 -15.67 -11.32
CA VAL A 288 14.24 -15.91 -11.39
C VAL A 288 13.96 -17.33 -10.92
N GLU A 289 14.79 -18.30 -11.34
CA GLU A 289 14.71 -19.68 -10.87
C GLU A 289 14.81 -19.76 -9.33
N ALA A 290 15.80 -19.08 -8.73
CA ALA A 290 15.98 -19.06 -7.28
C ALA A 290 14.75 -18.48 -6.54
N GLU A 291 14.20 -17.36 -7.01
CA GLU A 291 13.00 -16.74 -6.41
C GLU A 291 11.74 -17.58 -6.64
N CYS A 292 11.63 -18.28 -7.78
CA CYS A 292 10.56 -19.25 -8.02
C CYS A 292 10.60 -20.41 -7.03
N LEU A 293 11.77 -20.99 -6.80
CA LEU A 293 11.94 -22.07 -5.83
C LEU A 293 11.68 -21.58 -4.40
N ALA A 294 12.10 -20.35 -4.06
CA ALA A 294 11.79 -19.73 -2.78
C ALA A 294 10.28 -19.53 -2.58
N ALA A 295 9.57 -19.05 -3.60
CA ALA A 295 8.12 -18.88 -3.56
C ALA A 295 7.39 -20.24 -3.45
N LEU A 296 7.83 -21.26 -4.19
CA LEU A 296 7.29 -22.62 -4.09
C LEU A 296 7.46 -23.20 -2.68
N HIS A 297 8.65 -23.04 -2.10
CA HIS A 297 8.92 -23.43 -0.73
C HIS A 297 8.02 -22.66 0.25
N ALA A 298 7.90 -21.35 0.11
CA ALA A 298 7.07 -20.52 0.97
C ALA A 298 5.57 -20.90 0.90
N LEU A 299 5.06 -21.23 -0.29
CA LEU A 299 3.70 -21.75 -0.49
C LEU A 299 3.50 -23.08 0.22
N SER A 300 4.39 -24.05 0.01
CA SER A 300 4.30 -25.37 0.67
C SER A 300 4.35 -25.24 2.20
N ALA A 301 5.26 -24.40 2.72
CA ALA A 301 5.36 -24.10 4.13
C ALA A 301 4.09 -23.43 4.66
N CYS A 302 3.51 -22.50 3.90
CA CYS A 302 2.24 -21.85 4.24
C CYS A 302 1.09 -22.85 4.36
N LEU A 303 0.92 -23.73 3.38
CA LEU A 303 -0.12 -24.76 3.38
C LEU A 303 0.07 -25.78 4.52
N SER A 304 1.32 -26.10 4.88
CA SER A 304 1.65 -27.05 5.95
C SER A 304 1.33 -26.56 7.38
N ARG A 305 1.18 -25.24 7.58
CA ARG A 305 0.87 -24.67 8.88
C ARG A 305 -0.62 -24.75 9.24
N SER A 306 -1.47 -25.13 8.30
CA SER A 306 -2.92 -25.19 8.52
C SER A 306 -3.30 -26.37 9.40
N VAL A 307 -4.21 -26.13 10.34
CA VAL A 307 -4.86 -27.20 11.10
C VAL A 307 -6.08 -27.64 10.28
N LEU A 308 -6.00 -28.82 9.67
CA LEU A 308 -7.12 -29.39 8.91
C LEU A 308 -8.30 -29.63 9.86
N SER A 309 -9.45 -29.01 9.57
CA SER A 309 -10.73 -29.46 10.12
C SER A 309 -11.17 -30.75 9.44
N SER A 310 -11.95 -31.60 10.11
CA SER A 310 -12.40 -32.90 9.57
C SER A 310 -13.08 -32.85 8.19
N ASP A 311 -13.59 -31.68 7.80
CA ASP A 311 -14.32 -31.45 6.55
C ASP A 311 -13.52 -30.61 5.51
N ALA A 312 -12.28 -30.23 5.81
CA ALA A 312 -11.45 -29.43 4.90
C ALA A 312 -10.66 -30.31 3.94
N GLU A 313 -10.59 -29.91 2.67
CA GLU A 313 -9.71 -30.51 1.68
C GLU A 313 -8.24 -30.34 2.09
N ASP A 314 -7.44 -31.40 1.97
CA ASP A 314 -6.01 -31.33 2.20
C ASP A 314 -5.32 -30.64 1.00
N LEU A 315 -5.34 -29.30 1.04
CA LEU A 315 -4.73 -28.47 0.00
C LEU A 315 -3.23 -28.70 -0.14
N LEU A 316 -2.54 -29.13 0.92
CA LEU A 316 -1.12 -29.47 0.82
C LEU A 316 -0.94 -30.74 0.00
N ASP A 317 -1.69 -31.80 0.30
CA ASP A 317 -1.62 -33.06 -0.44
C ASP A 317 -1.98 -32.89 -1.91
N SER A 318 -3.05 -32.14 -2.21
CA SER A 318 -3.46 -31.81 -3.58
C SER A 318 -2.37 -31.02 -4.33
N PHE A 319 -1.76 -30.04 -3.67
CA PHE A 319 -0.67 -29.23 -4.23
C PHE A 319 0.60 -30.06 -4.49
N LEU A 320 1.05 -30.84 -3.51
CA LEU A 320 2.22 -31.71 -3.66
C LEU A 320 1.99 -32.78 -4.73
N SER A 321 0.80 -33.38 -4.78
CA SER A 321 0.41 -34.32 -5.83
C SER A 321 0.50 -33.68 -7.21
N SER A 322 0.04 -32.43 -7.36
CA SER A 322 0.12 -31.68 -8.63
C SER A 322 1.56 -31.40 -9.05
N ILE A 323 2.46 -31.15 -8.09
CA ILE A 323 3.90 -30.97 -8.34
C ILE A 323 4.55 -32.29 -8.81
N LEU A 324 4.24 -33.40 -8.13
CA LEU A 324 4.80 -34.71 -8.42
C LEU A 324 4.29 -35.31 -9.74
N GLN A 325 3.00 -35.10 -10.07
CA GLN A 325 2.43 -35.55 -11.34
C GLN A 325 2.98 -34.75 -12.53
N GLY A 326 3.27 -33.46 -12.33
CA GLY A 326 3.84 -32.59 -13.37
C GLY A 326 5.32 -32.87 -13.70
N SER A 327 6.02 -33.70 -12.91
CA SER A 327 7.47 -33.85 -12.99
C SER A 327 7.98 -35.14 -13.65
N TRP A 328 7.16 -36.15 -13.98
CA TRP A 328 7.72 -37.48 -14.35
C TRP A 328 7.04 -38.34 -15.43
N LEU A 329 5.98 -37.93 -16.14
CA LEU A 329 5.30 -38.86 -17.08
C LEU A 329 4.96 -38.37 -18.51
N GLY A 330 5.44 -37.19 -18.94
CA GLY A 330 5.11 -36.66 -20.27
C GLY A 330 6.11 -36.98 -21.40
N ASP A 331 7.41 -36.72 -21.20
CA ASP A 331 8.34 -36.53 -22.32
C ASP A 331 9.76 -37.10 -22.12
N LEU A 332 9.90 -38.24 -21.44
CA LEU A 332 11.15 -39.01 -21.52
C LEU A 332 10.93 -40.25 -22.39
N PRO A 333 11.63 -40.40 -23.52
CA PRO A 333 11.67 -41.69 -24.22
C PRO A 333 12.20 -42.71 -23.22
N CYS A 334 11.39 -43.74 -22.96
CA CYS A 334 11.83 -44.93 -22.24
C CYS A 334 13.16 -45.38 -22.87
N PRO A 335 14.29 -45.47 -22.14
CA PRO A 335 15.51 -45.95 -22.74
C PRO A 335 15.24 -47.40 -23.17
N GLU A 336 15.20 -47.63 -24.49
CA GLU A 336 15.17 -48.98 -25.05
C GLU A 336 16.30 -49.77 -24.40
N GLN A 337 15.95 -50.80 -23.62
CA GLN A 337 16.93 -51.77 -23.18
C GLN A 337 17.49 -52.46 -24.42
N PRO A 338 18.81 -52.39 -24.70
CA PRO A 338 19.37 -53.09 -25.82
C PRO A 338 19.43 -54.59 -25.48
N GLY A 339 18.50 -55.33 -26.06
CA GLY A 339 18.69 -56.73 -26.47
C GLY A 339 18.82 -57.76 -25.35
N LEU A 340 17.69 -58.28 -24.88
CA LEU A 340 17.62 -59.70 -24.52
C LEU A 340 17.01 -60.46 -25.70
N ARG A 341 17.87 -61.06 -26.53
CA ARG A 341 17.45 -62.11 -27.47
C ARG A 341 16.90 -63.28 -26.65
N VAL A 342 15.59 -63.47 -26.69
CA VAL A 342 14.97 -64.73 -26.26
C VAL A 342 15.27 -65.77 -27.34
N LEU A 343 16.12 -66.74 -27.01
CA LEU A 343 16.34 -67.93 -27.85
C LEU A 343 15.07 -68.80 -27.85
N PRO A 344 14.66 -69.38 -28.98
CA PRO A 344 13.48 -70.23 -29.04
C PRO A 344 13.82 -71.64 -28.54
N GLY A 345 12.99 -72.15 -27.64
CA GLY A 345 12.90 -73.59 -27.37
C GLY A 345 12.98 -73.93 -25.90
N LEU A 346 11.83 -74.25 -25.30
CA LEU A 346 11.61 -75.55 -24.69
C LEU A 346 10.10 -75.72 -24.46
N GLN A 347 9.50 -76.64 -25.22
CA GLN A 347 8.26 -77.29 -24.82
C GLN A 347 8.55 -78.13 -23.57
N ALA A 348 7.69 -78.05 -22.56
CA ALA A 348 7.42 -79.19 -21.68
C ALA A 348 6.00 -79.04 -21.10
N SER A 349 5.14 -79.88 -21.63
CA SER A 349 3.86 -80.36 -21.11
C SER A 349 3.92 -80.82 -19.65
N SER A 350 2.95 -80.37 -18.84
CA SER A 350 1.89 -81.20 -18.22
C SER A 350 0.99 -80.34 -17.35
#